data_AF-A0A0N4YVC3-F1
#
_entry.id   AF-A0A0N4YVC3-F1
#
_cell.length_a   1.000
_cell.length_b   1.000
_cell.length_c   1.000
_cell.angle_alpha   90.00
_cell.angle_beta   90.00
_cell.angle_gamma   90.00
#
_symmetry.space_group_name_H-M   'P 1'
#
loop_
_entity.id
_entity.type
_entity.pdbx_description
1 polymer ?
#
loop_
_entity_poly.entity_id
_entity_poly.type
_entity_poly.pdbx_seq_one_letter_code
_entity_poly.pdbx_strand_id
1 'polypeptide(L)'
;MYIRPSTNLLIMIKYLPISGSVQPINIYTLSFIGFCQPKRKISRGSIQYVLPDVYRADASPYEIPLDVLIPEDREVLVQPGVVLRFADEAGFTVRGTLIVNGTKSAPVTFEPHNDRWKGIEIINAVAPSSFSHVNVTGSQLGITLRSGIPPSIDNVISVSNEYGFDFQVNAKYSN
;
A
#
# COMPACT_ATOMS: atom_id res chain seq x y z
N MET A 1 6.59 19.50 -26.16
CA MET A 1 7.35 18.39 -26.79
C MET A 1 8.75 18.37 -26.20
N TYR A 2 9.38 17.20 -26.08
CA TYR A 2 10.52 16.80 -25.21
C TYR A 2 10.09 16.35 -23.81
N ILE A 3 9.77 15.08 -23.55
CA ILE A 3 10.56 13.83 -23.57
C ILE A 3 11.73 13.86 -22.57
N ARG A 4 11.54 13.17 -21.44
CA ARG A 4 12.61 12.70 -20.56
C ARG A 4 13.31 11.50 -21.20
N PRO A 5 14.58 11.26 -20.85
CA PRO A 5 14.90 9.90 -20.42
C PRO A 5 15.69 9.86 -19.11
N SER A 6 15.31 8.85 -18.34
CA SER A 6 16.03 8.21 -17.24
C SER A 6 17.40 7.69 -17.64
N THR A 7 18.34 7.63 -16.70
CA THR A 7 19.33 6.54 -16.64
C THR A 7 19.94 6.41 -15.24
N ASN A 8 19.64 5.29 -14.58
CA ASN A 8 20.50 4.68 -13.56
C ASN A 8 21.69 4.04 -14.27
N LEU A 9 22.92 4.18 -13.77
CA LEU A 9 23.83 3.05 -13.56
C LEU A 9 25.01 3.43 -12.64
N LEU A 10 25.13 2.63 -11.59
CA LEU A 10 26.25 2.44 -10.67
C LEU A 10 27.59 2.21 -11.41
N ILE A 11 28.74 2.53 -10.80
CA ILE A 11 29.94 1.65 -10.71
C ILE A 11 31.21 2.40 -10.20
N MET A 12 31.92 1.72 -9.28
CA MET A 12 33.35 1.82 -8.92
C MET A 12 33.88 3.01 -8.11
N ILE A 13 33.96 2.85 -6.79
CA ILE A 13 35.02 3.47 -5.99
C ILE A 13 36.28 2.60 -6.13
N LYS A 14 37.28 3.09 -6.87
CA LYS A 14 38.63 2.49 -6.94
C LYS A 14 39.31 2.62 -5.58
N TYR A 15 39.78 1.50 -5.02
CA TYR A 15 40.83 1.49 -4.01
C TYR A 15 42.19 1.38 -4.70
N LEU A 16 43.10 2.32 -4.43
CA LEU A 16 44.55 2.17 -4.61
C LEU A 16 45.26 2.65 -3.32
N PRO A 17 46.32 1.96 -2.88
CA PRO A 17 46.78 2.00 -1.49
C PRO A 17 47.75 3.16 -1.24
N ILE A 18 47.55 3.88 -0.13
CA ILE A 18 48.57 4.77 0.42
C ILE A 18 49.29 4.01 1.53
N SER A 19 50.57 3.74 1.29
CA SER A 19 51.55 3.25 2.26
C SER A 19 51.58 4.17 3.49
N GLY A 20 51.49 3.60 4.69
CA GLY A 20 51.81 4.33 5.93
C GLY A 20 51.21 3.70 7.17
N SER A 21 52.05 2.97 7.91
CA SER A 21 51.78 2.47 9.26
C SER A 21 51.76 3.60 10.29
N VAL A 22 50.66 3.85 11.00
CA VAL A 22 50.69 4.40 12.37
C VAL A 22 49.48 3.88 13.18
N GLN A 23 49.78 3.20 14.29
CA GLN A 23 48.85 2.74 15.34
C GLN A 23 48.53 3.90 16.32
N PRO A 24 47.56 3.77 17.24
CA PRO A 24 46.56 4.81 17.52
C PRO A 24 46.98 5.85 18.57
N ILE A 25 46.38 7.04 18.53
CA ILE A 25 46.48 8.04 19.60
C ILE A 25 45.13 8.13 20.33
N ASN A 26 45.15 7.70 21.58
CA ASN A 26 44.09 7.93 22.56
C ASN A 26 44.50 9.16 23.39
N ILE A 27 43.70 10.23 23.38
CA ILE A 27 43.88 11.35 24.33
C ILE A 27 42.53 11.75 24.95
N TYR A 28 42.37 11.35 26.20
CA TYR A 28 41.44 11.95 27.14
C TYR A 28 41.97 13.35 27.52
N THR A 29 41.24 14.41 27.17
CA THR A 29 41.18 15.63 27.98
C THR A 29 39.82 16.28 27.78
N LEU A 30 39.03 16.31 28.85
CA LEU A 30 37.73 16.96 28.95
C LEU A 30 37.89 18.48 28.82
N SER A 31 37.18 19.06 27.87
CA SER A 31 36.50 20.34 28.07
C SER A 31 35.08 20.18 27.53
N PHE A 32 34.13 19.91 28.42
CA PHE A 32 32.70 19.92 28.12
C PHE A 32 32.30 21.34 27.70
N ILE A 33 32.34 21.64 26.40
CA ILE A 33 31.38 22.58 25.85
C ILE A 33 30.09 21.78 25.79
N GLY A 34 29.26 21.98 26.80
CA GLY A 34 27.90 21.46 26.86
C GLY A 34 27.09 22.01 25.71
N PHE A 35 27.18 21.38 24.54
CA PHE A 35 26.06 21.35 23.62
C PHE A 35 24.99 20.50 24.30
N CYS A 36 24.17 21.16 25.11
CA CYS A 36 22.84 20.67 25.42
C CYS A 36 22.10 20.58 24.09
N GLN A 37 22.19 19.43 23.42
CA GLN A 37 21.25 19.13 22.35
C GLN A 37 19.86 19.26 22.96
N PRO A 38 18.96 20.10 22.42
CA PRO A 38 17.60 20.10 22.91
C PRO A 38 17.09 18.68 22.73
N LYS A 39 16.74 18.01 23.84
CA LYS A 39 16.03 16.74 23.80
C LYS A 39 14.81 16.99 22.93
N ARG A 40 14.85 16.54 21.67
CA ARG A 40 13.72 16.64 20.76
C ARG A 40 12.64 15.82 21.42
N LYS A 41 11.70 16.49 22.08
CA LYS A 41 10.45 15.87 22.53
C LYS A 41 9.85 15.30 21.26
N ILE A 42 9.98 13.99 21.09
CA ILE A 42 9.18 13.27 20.11
C ILE A 42 7.79 13.33 20.73
N SER A 43 7.02 14.35 20.35
CA SER A 43 5.57 14.27 20.47
C SER A 43 5.20 12.95 19.78
N ARG A 44 4.45 12.08 20.47
CA ARG A 44 3.77 10.96 19.80
C ARG A 44 2.84 11.59 18.77
N GLY A 45 3.39 11.90 17.60
CA GLY A 45 2.63 12.29 16.43
C GLY A 45 1.75 11.10 16.12
N SER A 46 0.45 11.34 16.00
CA SER A 46 -0.43 10.47 15.25
C SER A 46 0.27 10.14 13.95
N ILE A 47 0.79 8.90 13.81
CA ILE A 47 1.33 8.42 12.55
C ILE A 47 0.10 8.30 11.66
N GLN A 48 -0.17 9.36 10.91
CA GLN A 48 -1.24 9.34 9.92
C GLN A 48 -0.80 8.34 8.86
N TYR A 49 -1.58 7.29 8.67
CA TYR A 49 -1.36 6.35 7.59
C TYR A 49 -1.60 7.10 6.28
N VAL A 50 -0.53 7.45 5.57
CA VAL A 50 -0.61 8.09 4.27
C VAL A 50 -0.79 6.99 3.24
N LEU A 51 -1.98 6.92 2.68
CA LEU A 51 -2.30 5.99 1.59
C LEU A 51 -1.45 6.35 0.36
N PRO A 52 -0.69 5.42 -0.26
CA PRO A 52 -0.01 5.69 -1.52
C PRO A 52 -1.00 5.81 -2.69
N ASP A 53 -0.63 6.50 -3.76
CA ASP A 53 -1.42 6.51 -5.02
C ASP A 53 -1.21 5.21 -5.81
N VAL A 54 -0.02 4.59 -5.67
CA VAL A 54 0.35 3.37 -6.39
C VAL A 54 1.01 2.37 -5.45
N TYR A 55 0.43 1.18 -5.36
CA TYR A 55 1.07 0.00 -4.77
C TYR A 55 1.87 -0.73 -5.83
N ARG A 56 3.16 -0.91 -5.56
CA ARG A 56 4.15 -1.47 -6.48
C ARG A 56 4.64 -2.84 -6.04
N ALA A 57 4.92 -3.72 -6.99
CA ALA A 57 5.38 -5.07 -6.69
C ALA A 57 6.75 -5.12 -6.01
N ASP A 58 7.61 -4.12 -6.24
CA ASP A 58 8.98 -4.03 -5.68
C ASP A 58 9.01 -3.79 -4.16
N ALA A 59 7.91 -3.30 -3.58
CA ALA A 59 7.73 -3.11 -2.14
C ALA A 59 6.65 -4.03 -1.54
N SER A 60 6.24 -5.06 -2.28
CA SER A 60 5.33 -6.12 -1.79
C SER A 60 6.07 -7.07 -0.84
N PRO A 61 5.46 -7.56 0.26
CA PRO A 61 4.07 -7.33 0.67
C PRO A 61 3.89 -6.00 1.42
N TYR A 62 2.68 -5.45 1.35
CA TYR A 62 2.26 -4.27 2.12
C TYR A 62 1.44 -4.70 3.33
N GLU A 63 1.79 -4.20 4.50
CA GLU A 63 1.04 -4.39 5.74
C GLU A 63 0.08 -3.21 5.96
N ILE A 64 -1.21 -3.50 6.05
CA ILE A 64 -2.31 -2.55 6.19
C ILE A 64 -2.87 -2.67 7.62
N PRO A 65 -2.44 -1.82 8.56
CA PRO A 65 -2.76 -2.00 9.98
C PRO A 65 -4.14 -1.49 10.38
N LEU A 66 -4.84 -0.76 9.51
CA LEU A 66 -6.10 -0.10 9.80
C LEU A 66 -6.97 0.06 8.54
N ASP A 67 -8.25 0.37 8.73
CA ASP A 67 -9.17 0.63 7.63
C ASP A 67 -8.75 1.87 6.82
N VAL A 68 -8.64 1.68 5.51
CA VAL A 68 -8.15 2.70 4.60
C VAL A 68 -9.29 3.24 3.77
N LEU A 69 -9.57 4.54 3.96
CA LEU A 69 -10.53 5.28 3.14
C LEU A 69 -9.87 5.80 1.86
N ILE A 70 -10.41 5.42 0.71
CA ILE A 70 -10.10 6.03 -0.59
C ILE A 70 -11.19 7.09 -0.86
N PRO A 71 -10.91 8.39 -0.69
CA PRO A 71 -11.91 9.43 -0.89
C PRO A 71 -12.30 9.58 -2.37
N GLU A 72 -13.43 10.24 -2.61
CA GLU A 72 -14.08 10.36 -3.93
C GLU A 72 -13.22 11.02 -5.03
N ASP A 73 -12.28 11.88 -4.65
CA ASP A 73 -11.37 12.60 -5.53
C ASP A 73 -10.04 11.86 -5.76
N ARG A 74 -9.93 10.62 -5.30
CA ARG A 74 -8.69 9.86 -5.32
C ARG A 74 -8.81 8.54 -6.06
N GLU A 75 -7.76 8.25 -6.81
CA GLU A 75 -7.54 6.97 -7.47
C GLU A 75 -6.36 6.26 -6.81
N VAL A 76 -6.50 4.95 -6.59
CA VAL A 76 -5.43 4.07 -6.12
C VAL A 76 -5.21 2.97 -7.14
N LEU A 77 -3.98 2.84 -7.59
CA LEU A 77 -3.54 1.78 -8.51
C LEU A 77 -2.77 0.70 -7.76
N VAL A 78 -3.19 -0.55 -7.90
CA VAL A 78 -2.46 -1.72 -7.42
C VAL A 78 -1.85 -2.45 -8.62
N GLN A 79 -0.52 -2.49 -8.66
CA GLN A 79 0.23 -3.12 -9.75
C GLN A 79 0.18 -4.66 -9.69
N PRO A 80 0.45 -5.35 -10.82
CA PRO A 80 0.50 -6.81 -10.85
C PRO A 80 1.46 -7.39 -9.82
N GLY A 81 1.10 -8.51 -9.19
CA GLY A 81 1.95 -9.23 -8.23
C GLY A 81 2.06 -8.61 -6.83
N VAL A 82 1.29 -7.56 -6.55
CA VAL A 82 1.21 -6.98 -5.20
C VAL A 82 0.44 -7.91 -4.26
N VAL A 83 0.94 -8.04 -3.03
CA VAL A 83 0.27 -8.69 -1.90
C VAL A 83 -0.01 -7.63 -0.84
N LEU A 84 -1.27 -7.54 -0.43
CA LEU A 84 -1.77 -6.64 0.60
C LEU A 84 -2.27 -7.48 1.77
N ARG A 85 -1.65 -7.30 2.95
CA ARG A 85 -1.95 -8.02 4.18
C ARG A 85 -2.66 -7.11 5.15
N PHE A 86 -3.84 -7.49 5.58
CA PHE A 86 -4.70 -6.65 6.42
C PHE A 86 -4.72 -7.14 7.84
N ALA A 87 -4.49 -6.24 8.80
CA ALA A 87 -4.75 -6.52 10.20
C ALA A 87 -6.25 -6.78 10.44
N ASP A 88 -6.58 -7.29 11.63
CA ASP A 88 -7.96 -7.51 12.02
C ASP A 88 -8.75 -6.19 11.96
N GLU A 89 -9.97 -6.25 11.42
CA GLU A 89 -10.85 -5.08 11.16
C GLU A 89 -10.29 -4.05 10.14
N ALA A 90 -9.08 -4.22 9.63
CA ALA A 90 -8.56 -3.40 8.53
C ALA A 90 -9.21 -3.78 7.20
N GLY A 91 -9.27 -2.84 6.27
CA GLY A 91 -9.90 -3.05 4.97
C GLY A 91 -9.79 -1.83 4.08
N PHE A 92 -10.49 -1.88 2.96
CA PHE A 92 -10.65 -0.73 2.08
C PHE A 92 -12.09 -0.26 2.09
N THR A 93 -12.31 1.00 2.45
CA THR A 93 -13.55 1.71 2.14
C THR A 93 -13.31 2.62 0.94
N VAL A 94 -13.94 2.31 -0.18
CA VAL A 94 -13.71 2.97 -1.47
C VAL A 94 -14.89 3.88 -1.81
N ARG A 95 -14.64 5.20 -1.80
CA ARG A 95 -15.55 6.23 -2.33
C ARG A 95 -15.08 6.76 -3.69
N GLY A 96 -13.77 6.79 -3.90
CA GLY A 96 -13.14 7.11 -5.18
C GLY A 96 -13.00 5.88 -6.06
N THR A 97 -11.78 5.68 -6.58
CA THR A 97 -11.50 4.62 -7.54
C THR A 97 -10.37 3.72 -7.06
N LEU A 98 -10.61 2.41 -7.07
CA LEU A 98 -9.60 1.39 -6.84
C LEU A 98 -9.38 0.59 -8.14
N ILE A 99 -8.18 0.69 -8.70
CA ILE A 99 -7.79 -0.01 -9.93
C ILE A 99 -6.81 -1.11 -9.54
N VAL A 100 -7.21 -2.37 -9.71
CA VAL A 100 -6.38 -3.53 -9.41
C VAL A 100 -6.04 -4.26 -10.69
N ASN A 101 -4.81 -4.07 -11.15
CA ASN A 101 -4.32 -4.60 -12.42
C ASN A 101 -3.45 -5.83 -12.20
N GLY A 102 -4.03 -6.92 -11.70
CA GLY A 102 -3.36 -8.21 -11.73
C GLY A 102 -3.21 -8.75 -13.15
N THR A 103 -2.33 -9.74 -13.31
CA THR A 103 -2.26 -10.53 -14.53
C THR A 103 -2.31 -12.01 -14.21
N LYS A 104 -2.59 -12.85 -15.21
CA LYS A 104 -2.56 -14.31 -15.04
C LYS A 104 -1.23 -14.83 -14.46
N SER A 105 -0.10 -14.23 -14.83
CA SER A 105 1.22 -14.61 -14.33
C SER A 105 1.60 -13.95 -13.01
N ALA A 106 0.97 -12.83 -12.66
CA ALA A 106 1.21 -12.09 -11.43
C ALA A 106 -0.12 -11.54 -10.88
N PRO A 107 -0.95 -12.41 -10.27
CA PRO A 107 -2.21 -11.97 -9.68
C PRO A 107 -1.95 -11.07 -8.47
N VAL A 108 -2.89 -10.18 -8.18
CA VAL A 108 -2.87 -9.38 -6.95
C VAL A 108 -3.58 -10.16 -5.85
N THR A 109 -3.03 -10.13 -4.63
CA THR A 109 -3.62 -10.86 -3.48
C THR A 109 -3.95 -9.90 -2.34
N PHE A 110 -5.18 -9.98 -1.85
CA PHE A 110 -5.66 -9.36 -0.62
C PHE A 110 -5.92 -10.48 0.40
N GLU A 111 -5.18 -10.49 1.50
CA GLU A 111 -5.21 -11.57 2.49
C GLU A 111 -5.18 -11.02 3.93
N PRO A 112 -5.72 -11.75 4.93
CA PRO A 112 -5.51 -11.40 6.33
C PRO A 112 -4.03 -11.53 6.71
N HIS A 113 -3.57 -10.65 7.59
CA HIS A 113 -2.29 -10.81 8.28
C HIS A 113 -2.40 -11.84 9.41
N ASN A 114 -3.52 -11.83 10.15
CA ASN A 114 -3.78 -12.73 11.27
C ASN A 114 -4.99 -13.64 11.00
N ASP A 115 -6.20 -13.17 11.30
CA ASP A 115 -7.41 -13.99 11.23
C ASP A 115 -8.34 -13.50 10.12
N ARG A 116 -9.03 -12.40 10.39
CA ARG A 116 -10.06 -11.90 9.49
C ARG A 116 -10.04 -10.39 9.37
N TRP A 117 -9.96 -9.93 8.14
CA TRP A 117 -10.01 -8.52 7.80
C TRP A 117 -11.40 -8.13 7.29
N LYS A 118 -11.69 -6.84 7.26
CA LYS A 118 -13.00 -6.32 6.88
C LYS A 118 -13.38 -6.65 5.44
N GLY A 119 -12.43 -6.63 4.51
CA GLY A 119 -12.68 -6.78 3.08
C GLY A 119 -12.65 -5.45 2.33
N ILE A 120 -13.21 -5.45 1.13
CA ILE A 120 -13.31 -4.28 0.26
C ILE A 120 -14.77 -3.85 0.19
N GLU A 121 -15.04 -2.64 0.67
CA GLU A 121 -16.37 -2.04 0.69
C GLU A 121 -16.40 -0.78 -0.19
N ILE A 122 -17.17 -0.83 -1.26
CA ILE A 122 -17.36 0.28 -2.19
C ILE A 122 -18.67 0.98 -1.84
N ILE A 123 -18.60 2.26 -1.50
CA ILE A 123 -19.75 3.08 -1.08
C ILE A 123 -19.75 4.41 -1.84
N ASN A 124 -20.93 4.82 -2.31
CA ASN A 124 -21.12 6.07 -3.04
C ASN A 124 -20.12 6.26 -4.19
N ALA A 125 -19.77 5.18 -4.89
CA ALA A 125 -18.80 5.24 -5.98
C ALA A 125 -19.32 6.13 -7.12
N VAL A 126 -18.59 7.23 -7.35
CA VAL A 126 -18.85 8.19 -8.44
C VAL A 126 -18.18 7.78 -9.76
N ALA A 127 -17.25 6.83 -9.70
CA ALA A 127 -16.53 6.26 -10.84
C ALA A 127 -16.35 4.74 -10.66
N PRO A 128 -16.33 3.95 -11.74
CA PRO A 128 -16.18 2.50 -11.66
C PRO A 128 -14.76 2.12 -11.20
N SER A 129 -14.68 1.30 -10.16
CA SER A 129 -13.43 0.58 -9.80
C SER A 129 -13.24 -0.65 -10.70
N SER A 130 -12.03 -1.21 -10.76
CA SER A 130 -11.74 -2.37 -11.60
C SER A 130 -10.86 -3.40 -10.90
N PHE A 131 -11.18 -4.67 -11.11
CA PHE A 131 -10.44 -5.79 -10.57
C PHE A 131 -10.15 -6.81 -11.67
N SER A 132 -8.89 -6.98 -12.04
CA SER A 132 -8.45 -8.04 -12.96
C SER A 132 -7.43 -8.96 -12.30
N HIS A 133 -7.63 -10.28 -12.39
CA HIS A 133 -6.74 -11.32 -11.84
C HIS A 133 -6.40 -11.09 -10.36
N VAL A 134 -7.44 -11.08 -9.53
CA VAL A 134 -7.35 -10.74 -8.10
C VAL A 134 -7.79 -11.93 -7.25
N ASN A 135 -7.05 -12.19 -6.17
CA ASN A 135 -7.43 -13.12 -5.12
C ASN A 135 -7.80 -12.32 -3.87
N VAL A 136 -9.02 -12.48 -3.37
CA VAL A 136 -9.50 -11.90 -2.12
C VAL A 136 -9.82 -13.04 -1.17
N THR A 137 -9.08 -13.15 -0.07
CA THR A 137 -9.19 -14.29 0.85
C THR A 137 -9.36 -13.86 2.30
N GLY A 138 -10.03 -14.67 3.12
CA GLY A 138 -10.05 -14.52 4.58
C GLY A 138 -10.67 -13.22 5.11
N SER A 139 -11.64 -12.63 4.39
CA SER A 139 -12.32 -11.38 4.76
C SER A 139 -13.75 -11.58 5.26
N GLN A 140 -14.31 -10.56 5.92
CA GLN A 140 -15.75 -10.50 6.19
C GLN A 140 -16.52 -10.19 4.91
N LEU A 141 -16.21 -9.09 4.21
CA LEU A 141 -17.04 -8.56 3.12
C LEU A 141 -16.70 -9.06 1.71
N GLY A 142 -15.53 -9.66 1.49
CA GLY A 142 -15.05 -9.97 0.15
C GLY A 142 -14.93 -8.70 -0.69
N ILE A 143 -15.63 -8.66 -1.82
CA ILE A 143 -15.87 -7.43 -2.60
C ILE A 143 -17.36 -7.07 -2.49
N THR A 144 -17.66 -6.00 -1.75
CA THR A 144 -19.02 -5.53 -1.52
C THR A 144 -19.22 -4.13 -2.08
N LEU A 145 -20.27 -3.93 -2.87
CA LEU A 145 -20.78 -2.62 -3.29
C LEU A 145 -22.07 -2.32 -2.54
N ARG A 146 -22.08 -1.26 -1.74
CA ARG A 146 -23.28 -0.76 -1.05
C ARG A 146 -24.08 0.23 -1.91
N SER A 147 -23.39 1.06 -2.69
CA SER A 147 -23.98 2.09 -3.54
C SER A 147 -22.98 2.66 -4.54
N GLY A 148 -23.50 3.17 -5.66
CA GLY A 148 -22.72 3.82 -6.71
C GLY A 148 -22.55 2.96 -7.95
N ILE A 149 -21.56 3.30 -8.77
CA ILE A 149 -21.26 2.60 -10.03
C ILE A 149 -20.61 1.24 -9.71
N PRO A 150 -21.16 0.12 -10.22
CA PRO A 150 -20.56 -1.19 -10.00
C PRO A 150 -19.14 -1.30 -10.57
N PRO A 151 -18.23 -2.03 -9.89
CA PRO A 151 -16.90 -2.26 -10.42
C PRO A 151 -16.91 -3.26 -11.57
N SER A 152 -15.90 -3.20 -12.44
CA SER A 152 -15.62 -4.30 -13.38
C SER A 152 -14.86 -5.42 -12.67
N ILE A 153 -15.24 -6.66 -12.98
CA ILE A 153 -14.67 -7.86 -12.35
C ILE A 153 -14.27 -8.84 -13.44
N ASP A 154 -12.97 -9.14 -13.49
CA ASP A 154 -12.35 -9.99 -14.49
C ASP A 154 -11.38 -10.96 -13.79
N ASN A 155 -11.62 -12.27 -13.91
CA ASN A 155 -10.78 -13.29 -13.29
C ASN A 155 -10.51 -13.09 -11.77
N VAL A 156 -11.54 -12.70 -11.01
CA VAL A 156 -11.43 -12.51 -9.55
C VAL A 156 -11.88 -13.76 -8.80
N ILE A 157 -11.08 -14.19 -7.83
CA ILE A 157 -11.35 -15.30 -6.93
C ILE A 157 -11.61 -14.73 -5.54
N SER A 158 -12.80 -14.98 -5.00
CA SER A 158 -13.19 -14.61 -3.64
C SER A 158 -13.44 -15.89 -2.84
N VAL A 159 -12.56 -16.24 -1.89
CA VAL A 159 -12.58 -17.53 -1.18
C VAL A 159 -12.33 -17.37 0.32
N SER A 160 -12.93 -18.23 1.14
CA SER A 160 -12.83 -18.19 2.60
C SER A 160 -13.28 -16.85 3.22
N ASN A 161 -14.18 -16.17 2.52
CA ASN A 161 -14.81 -14.93 2.96
C ASN A 161 -16.21 -15.22 3.52
N GLU A 162 -16.69 -14.41 4.46
CA GLU A 162 -18.09 -14.52 4.93
C GLU A 162 -19.07 -14.11 3.81
N TYR A 163 -18.78 -13.01 3.12
CA TYR A 163 -19.39 -12.63 1.85
C TYR A 163 -18.37 -12.75 0.71
N GLY A 164 -18.77 -13.36 -0.40
CA GLY A 164 -17.91 -13.51 -1.57
C GLY A 164 -17.91 -12.26 -2.45
N PHE A 165 -19.06 -12.03 -3.10
CA PHE A 165 -19.37 -10.84 -3.87
C PHE A 165 -20.78 -10.40 -3.51
N ASP A 166 -20.96 -9.15 -3.08
CA ASP A 166 -22.27 -8.59 -2.74
C ASP A 166 -22.45 -7.24 -3.45
N PHE A 167 -23.37 -7.16 -4.42
CA PHE A 167 -23.65 -5.94 -5.18
C PHE A 167 -25.05 -5.45 -4.89
N GLN A 168 -25.15 -4.46 -4.00
CA GLN A 168 -26.40 -3.83 -3.63
C GLN A 168 -26.63 -2.60 -4.51
N VAL A 169 -27.10 -2.84 -5.73
CA VAL A 169 -27.51 -1.77 -6.65
C VAL A 169 -28.95 -1.35 -6.32
N ASN A 170 -29.12 -0.16 -5.74
CA ASN A 170 -30.46 0.42 -5.59
C ASN A 170 -31.03 0.74 -6.99
N ALA A 171 -32.30 0.41 -7.22
CA ALA A 171 -33.04 0.58 -8.49
C ALA A 171 -33.14 2.03 -9.03
N LYS A 172 -32.43 3.00 -8.43
CA LYS A 172 -32.28 4.36 -8.97
C LYS A 172 -31.26 4.47 -10.10
N TYR A 173 -30.53 3.40 -10.41
CA TYR A 173 -29.56 3.34 -11.51
C TYR A 173 -29.91 2.30 -12.59
N SER A 174 -31.08 1.67 -12.51
CA SER A 174 -31.65 0.88 -13.60
C SER A 174 -32.41 1.83 -14.54
N ASN A 175 -31.81 2.13 -15.69
CA ASN A 175 -32.52 2.70 -16.83
C ASN A 175 -33.60 1.74 -17.34
#